data_AF-A0A5K1F9A5-F1
#
_entry.id   AF-A0A5K1F9A5-F1
#
_cell.length_a   1.000
_cell.length_b   1.000
_cell.length_c   1.000
_cell.angle_alpha   90.00
_cell.angle_beta   90.00
_cell.angle_gamma   90.00
#
_symmetry.space_group_name_H-M   'P 1'
#
loop_
_entity.id
_entity.type
_entity.pdbx_description
1 polymer ?
#
loop_
_entity_poly.entity_id
_entity_poly.type
_entity_poly.pdbx_seq_one_letter_code
_entity_poly.pdbx_strand_id
1 'polypeptide(L)' 'SYYRCTHQSCNVKKQVQRLSKDEGVVVTTYEGIHTHPIEKPMDSFDSILNQMQIFANF' A
#
# COMPACT_ATOMS: atom_id res chain seq x y z
N SER A 1 -9.52 -2.54 3.88
CA SER A 1 -8.98 -1.33 4.53
C SER A 1 -8.94 -0.15 3.57
N TYR A 2 -9.11 1.07 4.06
CA TYR A 2 -9.06 2.30 3.27
C TYR A 2 -8.15 3.31 3.96
N TYR A 3 -7.29 3.98 3.20
CA TYR A 3 -6.32 4.93 3.72
C TYR A 3 -6.30 6.19 2.86
N ARG A 4 -6.01 7.32 3.50
CA ARG A 4 -5.78 8.61 2.85
C ARG A 4 -4.37 9.07 3.14
N CYS A 5 -3.78 9.78 2.19
CA CYS A 5 -2.53 10.48 2.45
C CYS A 5 -2.73 11.49 3.60
N THR A 6 -1.78 11.56 4.52
CA THR A 6 -1.81 12.48 5.66
C THR A 6 -1.16 13.83 5.33
N HIS A 7 -0.53 13.97 4.17
CA HIS A 7 0.08 15.22 3.75
C HIS A 7 -0.98 16.28 3.47
N GLN A 8 -0.69 17.52 3.86
CA GLN A 8 -1.65 18.61 3.76
C GLN A 8 -2.05 18.84 2.29
N SER A 9 -3.36 19.03 2.06
CA SER A 9 -3.94 19.24 0.73
C SER A 9 -3.75 18.09 -0.27
N CYS A 10 -3.29 16.92 0.17
CA CYS A 10 -3.15 15.75 -0.68
C CYS A 10 -4.46 14.95 -0.72
N ASN A 11 -4.97 14.69 -1.92
CA ASN A 11 -6.23 13.97 -2.13
C ASN A 11 -6.04 12.49 -2.45
N VAL A 12 -4.80 11.98 -2.42
CA VAL A 12 -4.51 10.59 -2.75
C VAL A 12 -5.09 9.63 -1.72
N LYS A 13 -5.69 8.55 -2.22
CA LYS A 13 -6.27 7.48 -1.41
C LYS A 13 -5.72 6.14 -1.86
N LYS A 14 -5.71 5.18 -0.93
CA LYS A 14 -5.52 3.76 -1.26
C LYS A 14 -6.58 2.89 -0.60
N GLN A 15 -7.07 1.91 -1.35
CA GLN A 15 -7.96 0.87 -0.86
C GLN A 15 -7.23 -0.47 -0.92
N VAL A 16 -7.25 -1.21 0.19
CA VAL A 16 -6.71 -2.57 0.30
C VAL A 16 -7.89 -3.52 0.48
N GLN A 17 -8.06 -4.46 -0.44
CA GLN A 17 -9.08 -5.49 -0.37
C GLN A 17 -8.40 -6.86 -0.33
N ARG A 18 -8.86 -7.72 0.57
CA ARG A 18 -8.50 -9.15 0.59
C ARG A 18 -9.68 -9.91 0.03
N LEU A 19 -9.43 -10.85 -0.89
CA LEU A 19 -10.51 -11.66 -1.43
C LEU A 19 -10.98 -12.66 -0.37
N SER A 20 -12.29 -12.77 -0.21
CA SER A 20 -12.88 -13.70 0.76
C SER A 20 -12.70 -15.17 0.39
N LYS A 21 -12.51 -15.46 -0.91
CA LYS A 21 -12.31 -16.82 -1.43
C LYS A 21 -10.85 -17.25 -1.44
N ASP A 22 -9.93 -16.29 -1.42
CA ASP A 22 -8.49 -16.52 -1.43
C ASP A 22 -7.81 -15.38 -0.65
N GLU A 23 -7.53 -15.64 0.63
CA GLU A 23 -6.92 -14.65 1.51
C GLU A 23 -5.47 -14.30 1.12
N GLY A 24 -4.83 -15.11 0.25
CA GLY A 24 -3.52 -14.83 -0.32
C GLY A 24 -3.55 -13.71 -1.38
N VAL A 25 -4.73 -13.42 -1.95
CA VAL A 25 -4.88 -12.37 -2.96
C VAL A 25 -5.27 -11.06 -2.28
N VAL A 26 -4.35 -10.09 -2.35
CA VAL A 26 -4.55 -8.72 -1.88
C VAL A 26 -4.56 -7.77 -3.06
N VAL A 27 -5.69 -7.10 -3.29
CA VAL A 27 -5.83 -6.04 -4.30
C VAL A 27 -5.63 -4.69 -3.63
N THR A 28 -4.69 -3.90 -4.13
CA THR A 28 -4.48 -2.52 -3.67
C THR A 28 -4.74 -1.55 -4.81
N THR A 29 -5.74 -0.68 -4.63
CA THR A 29 -6.13 0.35 -5.61
C THR A 29 -5.68 1.71 -5.10
N TYR A 30 -4.99 2.48 -5.95
CA TYR A 30 -4.55 3.85 -5.67
C TYR A 30 -5.36 4.84 -6.52
N GLU A 31 -5.81 5.93 -5.92
CA GLU A 31 -6.57 6.99 -6.60
C GLU A 31 -5.88 8.34 -6.37
N GLY A 32 -5.58 9.06 -7.46
CA GLY A 32 -4.94 10.38 -7.44
C GLY A 32 -3.42 10.33 -7.67
N ILE A 33 -2.79 11.51 -7.64
CA ILE A 33 -1.34 11.69 -7.85
C ILE A 33 -0.78 12.51 -6.67
N HIS A 34 0.35 12.07 -6.11
CA HIS A 34 1.06 12.83 -5.08
C HIS A 34 1.78 14.01 -5.74
N THR A 35 1.49 15.22 -5.28
CA THR A 35 2.13 16.47 -5.74
C THR A 35 2.98 17.12 -4.65
N HIS A 36 3.51 16.30 -3.74
CA HIS A 36 4.32 16.74 -2.61
C HIS A 36 5.57 15.86 -2.48
N PRO A 37 6.65 16.36 -1.84
CA PRO A 37 7.82 15.56 -1.54
C PRO A 37 7.46 14.33 -0.71
N ILE A 38 8.18 13.24 -0.95
CA ILE A 38 8.05 12.01 -0.19
C ILE A 38 9.18 12.00 0.86
N GLU A 39 8.83 12.15 2.13
CA GLU A 39 9.80 12.17 3.25
C GLU A 39 10.50 10.82 3.43
N LYS A 40 9.78 9.73 3.14
CA LYS A 40 10.32 8.37 3.09
C LYS A 40 9.94 7.75 1.76
N PRO A 41 10.84 7.70 0.75
CA PRO A 41 10.55 6.98 -0.47
C PRO A 41 10.06 5.59 -0.08
N MET A 42 8.89 5.22 -0.61
CA MET A 42 8.25 3.94 -0.30
C MET A 42 9.31 2.84 -0.41
N ASP A 43 9.52 2.10 0.67
CA ASP A 43 10.48 1.01 0.68
C ASP A 43 10.19 0.09 -0.52
N SER A 44 11.24 -0.44 -1.16
CA SER A 44 11.15 -1.36 -2.31
C SER A 44 9.97 -2.31 -2.18
N PHE A 45 9.38 -2.72 -3.31
CA PHE A 45 8.37 -3.79 -3.31
C PHE A 45 8.83 -5.00 -2.47
N ASP A 46 10.13 -5.31 -2.50
CA ASP A 46 10.77 -6.34 -1.66
C ASP A 46 10.62 -6.09 -0.15
N SER A 47 10.77 -4.84 0.29
CA SER A 47 10.64 -4.47 1.70
C SER A 47 9.18 -4.59 2.18
N ILE A 48 8.23 -4.23 1.32
CA ILE A 48 6.80 -4.38 1.60
C ILE A 48 6.44 -5.86 1.73
N LEU A 49 6.94 -6.68 0.81
CA LEU A 49 6.73 -8.12 0.81
C LEU A 49 7.35 -8.80 2.05
N ASN A 50 8.53 -8.37 2.47
CA ASN A 50 9.18 -8.81 3.71
C ASN A 50 8.39 -8.39 4.96
N GLN A 51 7.88 -7.15 4.99
CA GLN A 51 7.09 -6.66 6.12
C GLN A 51 5.74 -7.37 6.26
N MET A 52 5.16 -7.84 5.15
CA MET A 52 3.94 -8.67 5.18
C MET A 52 4.20 -10.15 5.52
N GLN A 53 5.45 -10.55 5.79
CA GLN A 53 5.86 -11.94 6.07
C GLN A 53 5.46 -12.94 4.95
N ILE A 54 5.24 -12.46 3.72
CA ILE A 54 4.77 -13.30 2.60
C ILE A 54 5.89 -14.23 2.09
N PHE A 55 7.15 -13.82 2.24
CA PHE A 55 8.33 -14.57 1.80
C PHE A 55 9.18 -15.14 2.95
N ALA A 56 8.78 -14.96 4.21
CA ALA A 56 9.57 -15.41 5.35
C ALA A 56 9.49 -16.93 5.63
N ASN A 57 8.76 -17.69 4.79
CA ASN A 57 8.56 -19.13 4.94
C ASN A 57 9.20 -19.95 3.80
N PHE A 58 10.34 -19.49 3.26
CA PHE A 58 11.28 -20.34 2.52
C PHE A 58 12.69 -20.18 3.06
#